data_AF-A0A1T5E8L5-F1
#
_entry.id   AF-A0A1T5E8L5-F1
#
_cell.length_a   1.000
_cell.length_b   1.000
_cell.length_c   1.000
_cell.angle_alpha   90.00
_cell.angle_beta   90.00
_cell.angle_gamma   90.00
#
_symmetry.space_group_name_H-M   'P 1'
#
loop_
_entity.id
_entity.type
_entity.pdbx_description
1 polymer ?
#
loop_
_entity_poly.entity_id
_entity_poly.type
_entity_poly.pdbx_seq_one_letter_code
_entity_poly.pdbx_strand_id
1 'polypeptide(L)'
;MVKILIIIPLIILGLLSCHSKHITLDYSTHHGACWNSDSTKIAVIISSTAFRRPEGISRFPDGGRVKYEFKKTALYIYSLHENNLREIDDFSDLVSLIGTNRSSWDGKIDFRDSILYYKIDPVLDWDFLKRLAAKQEDKLGQIPILKEKYDKIFQYELTSGETNSIDTTELFGLFSDISRVNLTQLNQKLNNVPLSQMGLVLSSFHNKPEEQLIDETIFLQNKSATTRKAVFEQIISELDERELQSILNRMERYKSRSTGLEKDRYEKNSKELYENIKALL
;
A
#
# COMPACT_ATOMS: atom_id res chain seq x y z
N MET A 1 53.83 -1.08 -20.76
CA MET A 1 52.41 -1.03 -21.18
C MET A 1 51.65 -2.15 -20.48
N VAL A 2 50.35 -1.95 -20.21
CA VAL A 2 49.41 -2.85 -19.53
C VAL A 2 49.45 -2.83 -17.99
N LYS A 3 48.96 -1.73 -17.40
CA LYS A 3 48.39 -1.68 -16.03
C LYS A 3 47.19 -0.72 -15.92
N ILE A 4 46.44 -0.57 -17.02
CA ILE A 4 45.21 0.23 -17.08
C ILE A 4 44.15 -0.64 -17.76
N LEU A 5 43.70 -1.72 -17.12
CA LEU A 5 42.57 -2.50 -17.66
C LEU A 5 41.72 -3.24 -16.61
N ILE A 6 41.93 -2.99 -15.31
CA ILE A 6 41.16 -3.67 -14.24
C ILE A 6 40.29 -2.69 -13.43
N ILE A 7 40.46 -1.37 -13.59
CA ILE A 7 39.70 -0.36 -12.83
C ILE A 7 38.31 -0.07 -13.44
N ILE A 8 38.14 -0.27 -14.75
CA ILE A 8 36.88 0.01 -15.46
C ILE A 8 35.73 -0.94 -15.08
N PRO A 9 35.91 -2.27 -14.96
CA PRO A 9 34.80 -3.16 -14.58
C PRO A 9 34.35 -2.96 -13.13
N LEU A 10 35.23 -2.53 -12.21
CA LEU A 10 34.87 -2.28 -10.81
C LEU A 10 34.00 -1.02 -10.64
N ILE A 11 34.22 0.00 -11.48
CA ILE A 11 33.42 1.24 -11.51
C ILE A 11 32.04 0.99 -12.16
N ILE A 12 31.96 0.09 -13.14
CA ILE A 12 30.69 -0.31 -13.78
C ILE A 12 29.84 -1.17 -12.83
N LEU A 13 30.46 -2.01 -11.99
CA LEU A 13 29.73 -2.78 -10.96
C LEU A 13 29.23 -1.94 -9.78
N GLY A 14 29.84 -0.78 -9.50
CA GLY A 14 29.48 0.08 -8.36
C GLY A 14 28.33 1.06 -8.58
N LEU A 15 27.89 1.28 -9.83
CA LEU A 15 26.98 2.39 -10.18
C LEU A 15 25.61 1.98 -10.73
N LEU A 16 25.34 0.68 -10.89
CA LEU A 16 24.05 0.21 -11.39
C LEU A 16 23.22 -0.32 -10.21
N SER A 17 22.57 0.59 -9.49
CA SER A 17 21.42 0.18 -8.68
C SER A 17 20.40 -0.45 -9.63
N CYS A 18 20.17 -1.76 -9.48
CA CYS A 18 19.19 -2.53 -10.25
C CYS A 18 17.74 -2.08 -10.02
N HIS A 19 17.53 -1.20 -9.04
CA HIS A 19 16.22 -0.70 -8.63
C HIS A 19 16.26 0.81 -8.47
N SER A 20 15.09 1.42 -8.60
CA SER A 20 14.90 2.84 -8.49
C SER A 20 15.32 3.39 -7.14
N LYS A 21 15.93 4.57 -7.17
CA LYS A 21 16.21 5.36 -5.99
C LYS A 21 14.93 5.87 -5.33
N HIS A 22 13.80 5.90 -6.04
CA HIS A 22 12.52 6.37 -5.53
C HIS A 22 11.66 5.21 -5.01
N ILE A 23 11.07 5.40 -3.82
CA ILE A 23 10.08 4.46 -3.28
C ILE A 23 8.73 4.68 -3.96
N THR A 24 8.10 3.59 -4.37
CA THR A 24 6.72 3.57 -4.86
C THR A 24 5.84 2.98 -3.77
N LEU A 25 4.87 3.75 -3.31
CA LEU A 25 3.79 3.28 -2.45
C LEU A 25 2.60 2.88 -3.31
N ASP A 26 1.89 1.84 -2.88
CA ASP A 26 0.67 1.38 -3.51
C ASP A 26 -0.23 0.67 -2.50
N TYR A 27 -1.54 0.71 -2.74
CA TYR A 27 -2.52 -0.05 -1.97
C TYR A 27 -3.64 -0.58 -2.87
N SER A 28 -4.27 -1.67 -2.47
CA SER A 28 -5.40 -2.23 -3.20
C SER A 28 -6.45 -2.83 -2.28
N THR A 29 -7.72 -2.52 -2.55
CA THR A 29 -8.88 -3.13 -1.88
C THR A 29 -9.19 -4.49 -2.49
N HIS A 30 -9.47 -5.47 -1.64
CA HIS A 30 -9.86 -6.81 -2.06
C HIS A 30 -11.36 -6.92 -2.29
N HIS A 31 -11.77 -7.99 -2.98
CA HIS A 31 -13.18 -8.37 -3.06
C HIS A 31 -13.70 -8.78 -1.69
N GLY A 32 -15.02 -8.75 -1.51
CA GLY A 32 -15.66 -9.10 -0.24
C GLY A 32 -15.91 -7.91 0.69
N ALA A 33 -15.52 -6.69 0.32
CA ALA A 33 -15.89 -5.49 1.08
C ALA A 33 -17.41 -5.38 1.26
N CYS A 34 -17.86 -5.09 2.48
CA CYS A 34 -19.28 -5.08 2.83
C CYS A 34 -19.66 -3.88 3.69
N TRP A 35 -20.91 -3.42 3.53
CA TRP A 35 -21.54 -2.44 4.39
C TRP A 35 -21.99 -3.08 5.69
N ASN A 36 -21.96 -2.31 6.77
CA ASN A 36 -22.73 -2.64 7.97
C ASN A 36 -24.24 -2.36 7.75
N SER A 37 -25.08 -2.80 8.69
CA SER A 37 -26.55 -2.74 8.58
C SER A 37 -27.12 -1.35 8.25
N ASP A 38 -26.52 -0.27 8.76
CA ASP A 38 -26.97 1.11 8.55
C ASP A 38 -26.23 1.86 7.43
N SER A 39 -25.31 1.18 6.73
CA SER A 39 -24.48 1.75 5.66
C SER A 39 -23.62 2.95 6.08
N THR A 40 -23.26 3.06 7.36
CA THR A 40 -22.34 4.10 7.88
C THR A 40 -20.88 3.66 7.92
N LYS A 41 -20.62 2.35 7.84
CA LYS A 41 -19.29 1.76 7.89
C LYS A 41 -19.11 0.70 6.82
N ILE A 42 -17.88 0.55 6.37
CA ILE A 42 -17.47 -0.47 5.40
C ILE A 42 -16.37 -1.30 6.01
N ALA A 43 -16.55 -2.61 6.07
CA ALA A 43 -15.45 -3.53 6.33
C ALA A 43 -14.76 -3.90 5.00
N VAL A 44 -13.43 -3.82 4.96
CA VAL A 44 -12.65 -4.03 3.74
C VAL A 44 -11.27 -4.59 4.07
N ILE A 45 -10.81 -5.54 3.25
CA ILE A 45 -9.42 -6.00 3.28
C ILE A 45 -8.60 -5.15 2.32
N ILE A 46 -7.48 -4.62 2.80
CA ILE A 46 -6.57 -3.77 2.02
C ILE A 46 -5.17 -4.36 2.08
N SER A 47 -4.54 -4.51 0.92
CA SER A 47 -3.11 -4.74 0.83
C SER A 47 -2.37 -3.45 0.57
N SER A 48 -1.32 -3.20 1.33
CA SER A 48 -0.44 -2.03 1.25
C SER A 48 0.98 -2.48 0.95
N THR A 49 1.68 -1.75 0.07
CA THR A 49 3.06 -2.06 -0.31
C THR A 49 3.91 -0.82 -0.44
N ALA A 50 5.19 -0.95 -0.09
CA ALA A 50 6.24 -0.02 -0.48
C ALA A 50 7.32 -0.81 -1.23
N PHE A 51 7.66 -0.38 -2.45
CA PHE A 51 8.61 -1.09 -3.29
C PHE A 51 9.43 -0.16 -4.19
N ARG A 52 10.58 -0.66 -4.64
CA ARG A 52 11.42 -0.02 -5.65
C ARG A 52 11.27 -0.76 -6.96
N ARG A 53 10.92 -0.01 -8.01
CA ARG A 53 10.81 -0.56 -9.37
C ARG A 53 12.19 -0.95 -9.90
N PRO A 54 12.30 -2.02 -10.68
CA PRO A 54 13.57 -2.36 -11.34
C PRO A 54 13.93 -1.29 -12.38
N GLU A 55 15.23 -1.04 -12.53
CA GLU A 55 15.80 -0.09 -13.49
C GLU A 55 16.92 -0.75 -14.32
N GLY A 56 17.25 -0.13 -15.45
CA GLY A 56 18.28 -0.63 -16.36
C GLY A 56 18.01 -2.06 -16.84
N ILE A 57 19.05 -2.91 -16.76
CA ILE A 57 18.99 -4.30 -17.22
C ILE A 57 18.00 -5.15 -16.42
N SER A 58 17.74 -4.81 -15.17
CA SER A 58 16.85 -5.58 -14.30
C SER A 58 15.38 -5.49 -14.70
N ARG A 59 15.03 -4.59 -15.62
CA ARG A 59 13.69 -4.49 -16.21
C ARG A 59 13.44 -5.54 -17.29
N PHE A 60 14.46 -6.18 -17.85
CA PHE A 60 14.30 -7.14 -18.93
C PHE A 60 14.22 -8.59 -18.40
N PRO A 61 13.43 -9.47 -19.04
CA PRO A 61 12.60 -9.24 -20.24
C PRO A 61 11.16 -8.78 -19.97
N ASP A 62 10.63 -8.96 -18.76
CA ASP A 62 9.19 -8.91 -18.43
C ASP A 62 8.80 -7.73 -17.52
N GLY A 63 9.61 -6.68 -17.48
CA GLY A 63 9.44 -5.57 -16.54
C GLY A 63 10.22 -5.77 -15.24
N GLY A 64 10.77 -6.96 -14.98
CA GLY A 64 11.68 -7.20 -13.87
C GLY A 64 11.00 -7.39 -12.52
N ARG A 65 11.77 -7.86 -11.53
CA ARG A 65 11.27 -8.03 -10.15
C ARG A 65 11.47 -6.76 -9.34
N VAL A 66 10.38 -6.24 -8.78
CA VAL A 66 10.43 -5.15 -7.81
C VAL A 66 11.11 -5.61 -6.52
N LYS A 67 11.77 -4.68 -5.84
CA LYS A 67 12.27 -4.90 -4.47
C LYS A 67 11.25 -4.34 -3.50
N TYR A 68 10.55 -5.22 -2.79
CA TYR A 68 9.63 -4.82 -1.72
C TYR A 68 10.42 -4.44 -0.47
N GLU A 69 10.11 -3.27 0.09
CA GLU A 69 10.60 -2.80 1.39
C GLU A 69 9.52 -2.98 2.47
N PHE A 70 8.25 -2.96 2.08
CA PHE A 70 7.10 -3.18 2.96
C PHE A 70 5.97 -3.91 2.22
N LYS A 71 5.32 -4.83 2.91
CA LYS A 71 4.10 -5.50 2.46
C LYS A 71 3.21 -5.78 3.66
N LYS A 72 1.93 -5.42 3.55
CA LYS A 72 0.91 -5.69 4.57
C LYS A 72 -0.39 -6.03 3.88
N THR A 73 -1.17 -6.93 4.47
CA THR A 73 -2.58 -7.13 4.14
C THR A 73 -3.32 -7.20 5.45
N ALA A 74 -4.36 -6.39 5.62
CA ALA A 74 -5.09 -6.31 6.87
C ALA A 74 -6.59 -6.05 6.62
N LEU A 75 -7.41 -6.39 7.59
CA LEU A 75 -8.83 -6.07 7.65
C LEU A 75 -9.01 -4.71 8.32
N TYR A 76 -9.82 -3.86 7.72
CA TYR A 76 -10.13 -2.54 8.22
C TYR A 76 -11.63 -2.29 8.28
N ILE A 77 -12.04 -1.38 9.17
CA ILE A 77 -13.33 -0.72 9.15
C ILE A 77 -13.12 0.74 8.75
N TYR A 78 -13.76 1.14 7.66
CA TYR A 78 -13.84 2.53 7.21
C TYR A 78 -15.13 3.17 7.71
N SER A 79 -15.02 4.25 8.49
CA SER A 79 -16.16 5.05 8.96
C SER A 79 -16.43 6.20 8.00
N LEU A 80 -17.64 6.28 7.44
CA LEU A 80 -17.97 7.34 6.49
C LEU A 80 -18.07 8.71 7.17
N HIS A 81 -18.56 8.74 8.41
CA HIS A 81 -18.75 9.99 9.15
C HIS A 81 -17.42 10.60 9.58
N GLU A 82 -16.52 9.76 10.11
CA GLU A 82 -15.22 10.20 10.63
C GLU A 82 -14.16 10.29 9.52
N ASN A 83 -14.46 9.76 8.33
CA ASN A 83 -13.52 9.59 7.23
C ASN A 83 -12.19 8.95 7.69
N ASN A 84 -12.28 7.95 8.55
CA ASN A 84 -11.14 7.25 9.11
C ASN A 84 -11.21 5.75 8.78
N LEU A 85 -10.04 5.13 8.82
CA LEU A 85 -9.83 3.73 8.58
C LEU A 85 -9.15 3.14 9.82
N ARG A 86 -9.83 2.20 10.47
CA ARG A 86 -9.33 1.51 11.65
C ARG A 86 -8.95 0.08 11.29
N GLU A 87 -7.72 -0.30 11.59
CA GLU A 87 -7.26 -1.67 11.46
C GLU A 87 -7.92 -2.57 12.52
N ILE A 88 -8.33 -3.76 12.11
CA ILE A 88 -9.03 -4.74 12.93
C ILE A 88 -8.18 -6.00 13.11
N ASP A 89 -7.59 -6.50 12.03
CA ASP A 89 -6.76 -7.70 12.06
C ASP A 89 -5.67 -7.64 10.98
N ASP A 90 -4.53 -8.27 11.25
CA ASP A 90 -3.34 -8.27 10.40
C ASP A 90 -3.06 -9.68 9.84
N PHE A 91 -2.97 -9.77 8.51
CA PHE A 91 -2.71 -10.99 7.76
C PHE A 91 -1.31 -11.01 7.14
N SER A 92 -0.38 -10.19 7.65
CA SER A 92 0.99 -10.09 7.14
C SER A 92 1.79 -11.39 7.25
N ASP A 93 1.41 -12.28 8.15
CA ASP A 93 1.97 -13.63 8.24
C ASP A 93 1.72 -14.44 6.95
N LEU A 94 0.51 -14.36 6.38
CA LEU A 94 0.13 -15.03 5.14
C LEU A 94 0.70 -14.32 3.89
N VAL A 95 0.90 -13.00 3.95
CA VAL A 95 1.56 -12.21 2.87
C VAL A 95 2.95 -12.73 2.52
N SER A 96 3.66 -13.32 3.49
CA SER A 96 4.99 -13.92 3.27
C SER A 96 4.95 -15.11 2.29
N LEU A 97 3.80 -15.80 2.23
CA LEU A 97 3.57 -17.00 1.45
C LEU A 97 2.93 -16.69 0.10
N ILE A 98 1.86 -15.89 0.07
CA ILE A 98 1.05 -15.65 -1.13
C ILE A 98 1.22 -14.24 -1.74
N GLY A 99 1.93 -13.34 -1.07
CA GLY A 99 2.09 -11.95 -1.50
C GLY A 99 0.85 -11.09 -1.24
N THR A 100 0.82 -9.91 -1.86
CA THR A 100 -0.22 -8.87 -1.65
C THR A 100 -1.18 -8.70 -2.82
N ASN A 101 -1.04 -9.53 -3.87
CA ASN A 101 -1.89 -9.43 -5.04
C ASN A 101 -3.30 -9.86 -4.70
N ARG A 102 -4.31 -9.01 -4.92
CA ARG A 102 -5.72 -9.33 -4.65
C ARG A 102 -6.18 -10.69 -5.16
N SER A 103 -5.72 -11.12 -6.34
CA SER A 103 -6.09 -12.41 -6.94
C SER A 103 -5.56 -13.64 -6.19
N SER A 104 -4.68 -13.45 -5.21
CA SER A 104 -4.13 -14.53 -4.39
C SER A 104 -4.94 -14.77 -3.11
N TRP A 105 -5.91 -13.90 -2.80
CA TRP A 105 -6.69 -13.91 -1.56
C TRP A 105 -8.18 -14.16 -1.87
N ASP A 106 -8.79 -15.10 -1.14
CA ASP A 106 -10.24 -15.27 -1.05
C ASP A 106 -10.70 -14.76 0.32
N GLY A 107 -11.16 -13.51 0.35
CA GLY A 107 -11.64 -12.85 1.55
C GLY A 107 -13.17 -12.80 1.58
N LYS A 108 -13.76 -13.29 2.66
CA LYS A 108 -15.20 -13.23 2.92
C LYS A 108 -15.44 -12.38 4.15
N ILE A 109 -16.37 -11.43 4.05
CA ILE A 109 -16.71 -10.50 5.12
C ILE A 109 -18.22 -10.38 5.18
N ASP A 110 -18.78 -10.39 6.38
CA ASP A 110 -20.19 -10.16 6.67
C ASP A 110 -20.28 -9.25 7.90
N PHE A 111 -20.93 -8.09 7.75
CA PHE A 111 -20.94 -7.05 8.77
C PHE A 111 -22.37 -6.79 9.22
N ARG A 112 -22.71 -7.27 10.41
CA ARG A 112 -24.05 -7.24 11.00
C ARG A 112 -24.04 -6.44 12.28
N ASP A 113 -24.72 -5.30 12.26
CA ASP A 113 -24.87 -4.42 13.42
C ASP A 113 -23.49 -4.02 14.01
N SER A 114 -23.16 -4.53 15.18
CA SER A 114 -21.89 -4.30 15.88
C SER A 114 -20.90 -5.48 15.78
N ILE A 115 -21.15 -6.43 14.90
CA ILE A 115 -20.35 -7.65 14.76
C ILE A 115 -19.89 -7.83 13.32
N LEU A 116 -18.58 -8.07 13.17
CA LEU A 116 -17.92 -8.32 11.91
C LEU A 116 -17.46 -9.77 11.85
N TYR A 117 -18.01 -10.54 10.93
CA TYR A 117 -17.56 -11.89 10.62
C TYR A 117 -16.63 -11.85 9.41
N TYR A 118 -15.53 -12.59 9.47
CA TYR A 118 -14.62 -12.68 8.34
C TYR A 118 -13.92 -14.03 8.26
N LYS A 119 -13.58 -14.41 7.03
CA LYS A 119 -12.73 -15.55 6.71
C LYS A 119 -11.74 -15.15 5.62
N ILE A 120 -10.51 -15.59 5.77
CA ILE A 120 -9.44 -15.36 4.80
C ILE A 120 -8.85 -16.70 4.41
N ASP A 121 -8.85 -16.99 3.11
CA ASP A 121 -8.21 -18.16 2.55
C ASP A 121 -7.25 -17.76 1.43
N PRO A 122 -6.13 -18.47 1.22
CA PRO A 122 -5.40 -18.36 -0.03
C PRO A 122 -6.23 -18.94 -1.18
N VAL A 123 -6.19 -18.29 -2.35
CA VAL A 123 -6.86 -18.82 -3.56
C VAL A 123 -6.22 -20.14 -4.03
N LEU A 124 -4.91 -20.27 -3.83
CA LEU A 124 -4.19 -21.52 -4.07
C LEU A 124 -4.36 -22.45 -2.88
N ASP A 125 -4.63 -23.72 -3.16
CA ASP A 125 -4.78 -24.73 -2.11
C ASP A 125 -3.49 -24.90 -1.29
N TRP A 126 -3.66 -25.23 -0.02
CA TRP A 126 -2.55 -25.38 0.93
C TRP A 126 -1.51 -26.43 0.49
N ASP A 127 -1.92 -27.50 -0.20
CA ASP A 127 -0.99 -28.52 -0.70
C ASP A 127 -0.14 -27.99 -1.85
N PHE A 128 -0.71 -27.16 -2.72
CA PHE A 128 0.04 -26.45 -3.74
C PHE A 128 1.03 -25.45 -3.14
N LEU A 129 0.61 -24.68 -2.13
CA LEU A 129 1.52 -23.79 -1.40
C LEU A 129 2.67 -24.57 -0.74
N LYS A 130 2.38 -25.76 -0.19
CA LYS A 130 3.39 -26.67 0.38
C LYS A 130 4.41 -27.12 -0.68
N ARG A 131 3.95 -27.46 -1.89
CA ARG A 131 4.84 -27.81 -3.02
C ARG A 131 5.71 -26.62 -3.45
N LEU A 132 5.16 -25.41 -3.51
CA LEU A 132 5.94 -24.20 -3.84
C LEU A 132 6.99 -23.88 -2.77
N ALA A 133 6.68 -24.13 -1.50
CA ALA A 133 7.59 -23.91 -0.37
C ALA A 133 8.61 -25.03 -0.17
N ALA A 134 8.58 -26.12 -0.95
CA ALA A 134 9.41 -27.31 -0.72
C ALA A 134 10.93 -27.04 -0.67
N LYS A 135 11.40 -25.94 -1.28
CA LYS A 135 12.81 -25.52 -1.27
C LYS A 135 13.13 -24.40 -0.28
N GLN A 136 12.16 -23.95 0.52
CA GLN A 136 12.28 -22.88 1.51
C GLN A 136 11.82 -23.42 2.86
N GLU A 137 12.76 -23.98 3.62
CA GLU A 137 12.49 -24.71 4.88
C GLU A 137 11.65 -23.88 5.87
N ASP A 138 11.99 -22.60 6.05
CA ASP A 138 11.24 -21.68 6.91
C ASP A 138 9.76 -21.57 6.50
N LYS A 139 9.49 -21.43 5.20
CA LYS A 139 8.10 -21.32 4.70
C LYS A 139 7.37 -22.64 4.80
N LEU A 140 8.07 -23.74 4.56
CA LEU A 140 7.49 -25.07 4.63
C LEU A 140 7.00 -25.37 6.05
N GLY A 141 7.78 -24.99 7.07
CA GLY A 141 7.43 -25.15 8.49
C GLY A 141 6.24 -24.29 8.94
N GLN A 142 6.01 -23.13 8.32
CA GLN A 142 4.92 -22.22 8.68
C GLN A 142 3.55 -22.66 8.15
N ILE A 143 3.52 -23.42 7.05
CA ILE A 143 2.26 -23.76 6.35
C ILE A 143 1.23 -24.47 7.25
N PRO A 144 1.57 -25.50 8.06
CA PRO A 144 0.59 -26.13 8.93
C PRO A 144 -0.03 -25.17 9.96
N ILE A 145 0.79 -24.28 10.53
CA ILE A 145 0.37 -23.28 11.53
C ILE A 145 -0.57 -22.26 10.89
N LEU A 146 -0.20 -21.74 9.71
CA LEU A 146 -1.03 -20.80 8.96
C LEU A 146 -2.35 -21.46 8.53
N LYS A 147 -2.30 -22.70 8.06
CA LYS A 147 -3.49 -23.46 7.68
C LYS A 147 -4.46 -23.59 8.86
N GLU A 148 -3.99 -24.03 10.02
CA GLU A 148 -4.82 -24.16 11.22
C GLU A 148 -5.45 -22.82 11.65
N LYS A 149 -4.70 -21.71 11.55
CA LYS A 149 -5.20 -20.37 11.84
C LYS A 149 -6.31 -19.96 10.87
N TYR A 150 -6.08 -20.10 9.57
CA TYR A 150 -6.94 -19.55 8.51
C TYR A 150 -8.10 -20.48 8.09
N ASP A 151 -8.10 -21.75 8.52
CA ASP A 151 -9.25 -22.64 8.35
C ASP A 151 -10.47 -22.21 9.19
N LYS A 152 -10.29 -21.26 10.13
CA LYS A 152 -11.33 -20.76 11.05
C LYS A 152 -12.11 -19.57 10.47
N ILE A 153 -13.31 -19.35 11.00
CA ILE A 153 -14.03 -18.08 10.84
C ILE A 153 -13.75 -17.23 12.08
N PHE A 154 -13.59 -15.93 11.89
CA PHE A 154 -13.38 -14.97 12.96
C PHE A 154 -14.60 -14.08 13.13
N GLN A 155 -14.89 -13.76 14.38
CA GLN A 155 -15.88 -12.78 14.80
C GLN A 155 -15.15 -11.66 15.54
N TYR A 156 -15.34 -10.43 15.07
CA TYR A 156 -14.88 -9.23 15.74
C TYR A 156 -16.07 -8.42 16.25
N GLU A 157 -16.09 -8.11 17.54
CA GLU A 157 -17.14 -7.32 18.16
C GLU A 157 -16.68 -5.86 18.31
N LEU A 158 -17.43 -4.92 17.71
CA LEU A 158 -17.03 -3.51 17.65
C LEU A 158 -17.02 -2.82 19.01
N THR A 159 -17.86 -3.27 19.94
CA THR A 159 -18.04 -2.68 21.28
C THR A 159 -16.90 -3.04 22.22
N SER A 160 -16.51 -4.31 22.26
CA SER A 160 -15.41 -4.81 23.09
C SER A 160 -14.05 -4.66 22.40
N GLY A 161 -14.03 -4.67 21.07
CA GLY A 161 -12.79 -4.72 20.29
C GLY A 161 -12.12 -6.10 20.30
N GLU A 162 -12.83 -7.14 20.75
CA GLU A 162 -12.31 -8.49 20.83
C GLU A 162 -12.54 -9.27 19.54
N THR A 163 -11.56 -10.11 19.18
CA THR A 163 -11.64 -11.06 18.09
C THR A 163 -11.65 -12.47 18.65
N ASN A 164 -12.66 -13.26 18.29
CA ASN A 164 -12.79 -14.66 18.68
C ASN A 164 -12.95 -15.53 17.42
N SER A 165 -12.40 -16.74 17.45
CA SER A 165 -12.68 -17.75 16.42
C SER A 165 -13.98 -18.48 16.72
N ILE A 166 -14.78 -18.76 15.69
CA ILE A 166 -16.06 -19.46 15.81
C ILE A 166 -16.09 -20.69 14.90
N ASP A 167 -16.80 -21.72 15.33
CA ASP A 167 -16.98 -22.93 14.54
C ASP A 167 -18.04 -22.75 13.45
N THR A 168 -17.77 -23.32 12.27
CA THR A 168 -18.55 -23.16 11.04
C THR A 168 -19.99 -23.68 11.14
N THR A 169 -20.28 -24.55 12.10
CA THR A 169 -21.59 -25.20 12.26
C THR A 169 -22.67 -24.29 12.83
N GLU A 170 -22.32 -23.15 13.44
CA GLU A 170 -23.26 -22.32 14.20
C GLU A 170 -23.92 -21.21 13.37
N LEU A 171 -23.51 -21.00 12.11
CA LEU A 171 -23.79 -19.74 11.41
C LEU A 171 -24.32 -19.94 9.99
N PHE A 172 -25.57 -20.40 9.90
CA PHE A 172 -26.30 -20.46 8.64
C PHE A 172 -26.47 -19.07 8.02
N GLY A 173 -26.13 -18.94 6.73
CA GLY A 173 -26.38 -17.73 5.95
C GLY A 173 -25.32 -16.63 6.10
N LEU A 174 -24.16 -16.90 6.71
CA LEU A 174 -23.02 -15.99 6.65
C LEU A 174 -22.51 -15.81 5.22
N PHE A 175 -21.95 -14.63 4.96
CA PHE A 175 -21.30 -14.25 3.69
C PHE A 175 -22.26 -14.25 2.50
N SER A 176 -23.55 -14.02 2.75
CA SER A 176 -24.51 -13.73 1.69
C SER A 176 -24.14 -12.42 0.98
N ASP A 177 -24.34 -12.36 -0.34
CA ASP A 177 -23.88 -11.23 -1.17
C ASP A 177 -24.71 -9.94 -1.03
N ILE A 178 -25.58 -9.87 -0.03
CA ILE A 178 -26.65 -8.86 0.09
C ILE A 178 -26.10 -7.46 0.38
N SER A 179 -24.96 -7.34 1.05
CA SER A 179 -24.39 -6.05 1.52
C SER A 179 -23.05 -5.69 0.86
N ARG A 180 -22.74 -6.25 -0.31
CA ARG A 180 -21.45 -6.01 -0.97
C ARG A 180 -21.29 -4.56 -1.44
N VAL A 181 -20.07 -4.05 -1.28
CA VAL A 181 -19.69 -2.70 -1.69
C VAL A 181 -19.13 -2.72 -3.11
N ASN A 182 -19.49 -1.71 -3.91
CA ASN A 182 -18.82 -1.46 -5.19
C ASN A 182 -17.38 -0.94 -4.94
N LEU A 183 -16.37 -1.72 -5.36
CA LEU A 183 -14.97 -1.36 -5.12
C LEU A 183 -14.53 -0.06 -5.79
N THR A 184 -15.11 0.32 -6.93
CA THR A 184 -14.77 1.61 -7.58
C THR A 184 -15.20 2.78 -6.69
N GLN A 185 -16.42 2.74 -6.15
CA GLN A 185 -16.92 3.76 -5.23
C GLN A 185 -16.14 3.76 -3.90
N LEU A 186 -15.78 2.58 -3.39
CA LEU A 186 -14.95 2.46 -2.20
C LEU A 186 -13.57 3.10 -2.39
N ASN A 187 -12.88 2.77 -3.49
CA ASN A 187 -11.57 3.34 -3.78
C ASN A 187 -11.63 4.88 -3.94
N GLN A 188 -12.72 5.42 -4.50
CA GLN A 188 -12.92 6.87 -4.54
C GLN A 188 -13.04 7.48 -3.13
N LYS A 189 -13.71 6.82 -2.20
CA LYS A 189 -13.80 7.27 -0.79
C LYS A 189 -12.45 7.16 -0.08
N LEU A 190 -11.74 6.06 -0.26
CA LEU A 190 -10.43 5.81 0.33
C LEU A 190 -9.33 6.76 -0.17
N ASN A 191 -9.51 7.40 -1.34
CA ASN A 191 -8.58 8.42 -1.82
C ASN A 191 -8.43 9.62 -0.87
N ASN A 192 -9.40 9.86 0.02
CA ASN A 192 -9.33 10.94 1.02
C ASN A 192 -8.89 10.46 2.40
N VAL A 193 -8.59 9.17 2.55
CA VAL A 193 -8.06 8.61 3.79
C VAL A 193 -6.53 8.81 3.80
N PRO A 194 -5.95 9.26 4.93
CA PRO A 194 -4.50 9.35 5.07
C PRO A 194 -3.82 8.00 4.86
N LEU A 195 -2.75 7.97 4.06
CA LEU A 195 -2.07 6.72 3.71
C LEU A 195 -1.41 6.05 4.94
N SER A 196 -1.08 6.83 5.98
CA SER A 196 -0.60 6.32 7.26
C SER A 196 -1.60 5.37 7.94
N GLN A 197 -2.90 5.60 7.78
CA GLN A 197 -3.95 4.72 8.32
C GLN A 197 -4.04 3.38 7.57
N MET A 198 -3.42 3.26 6.40
CA MET A 198 -3.25 2.00 5.65
C MET A 198 -1.90 1.33 5.94
N GLY A 199 -1.16 1.80 6.95
CA GLY A 199 0.18 1.34 7.30
C GLY A 199 1.30 1.89 6.42
N LEU A 200 1.01 2.81 5.49
CA LEU A 200 2.01 3.41 4.60
C LEU A 200 2.65 4.64 5.26
N VAL A 201 3.41 4.41 6.34
CA VAL A 201 4.17 5.44 7.07
C VAL A 201 5.57 5.60 6.49
N LEU A 202 5.84 6.74 5.86
CA LEU A 202 7.06 7.02 5.09
C LEU A 202 8.35 6.68 5.85
N SER A 203 8.46 7.12 7.09
CA SER A 203 9.62 6.87 7.96
C SER A 203 9.93 5.40 8.20
N SER A 204 8.96 4.49 7.97
CA SER A 204 9.15 3.05 8.14
C SER A 204 9.88 2.38 6.98
N PHE A 205 10.00 3.03 5.82
CA PHE A 205 10.55 2.41 4.60
C PHE A 205 11.41 3.32 3.73
N HIS A 206 11.71 4.56 4.16
CA HIS A 206 12.73 5.39 3.51
C HIS A 206 13.84 5.84 4.47
N ASN A 207 15.05 5.98 3.94
CA ASN A 207 16.21 6.50 4.67
C ASN A 207 16.68 7.86 4.11
N LYS A 208 15.85 8.53 3.30
CA LYS A 208 16.20 9.83 2.70
C LYS A 208 15.88 10.97 3.66
N PRO A 209 16.65 12.07 3.62
CA PRO A 209 16.25 13.33 4.26
C PRO A 209 14.91 13.83 3.70
N GLU A 210 14.10 14.45 4.55
CA GLU A 210 12.77 14.97 4.18
C GLU A 210 12.84 15.99 3.04
N GLU A 211 13.82 16.89 3.07
CA GLU A 211 14.04 17.88 2.00
C GLU A 211 14.20 17.23 0.62
N GLN A 212 14.88 16.07 0.56
CA GLN A 212 15.02 15.32 -0.68
C GLN A 212 13.68 14.73 -1.14
N LEU A 213 12.82 14.29 -0.22
CA LEU A 213 11.49 13.77 -0.55
C LEU A 213 10.56 14.87 -1.02
N ILE A 214 10.66 16.05 -0.42
CA ILE A 214 9.96 17.26 -0.85
C ILE A 214 10.38 17.60 -2.28
N ASP A 215 11.68 17.67 -2.58
CA ASP A 215 12.17 17.93 -3.94
C ASP A 215 11.70 16.92 -4.98
N GLU A 216 11.80 15.64 -4.64
CA GLU A 216 11.33 14.56 -5.51
C GLU A 216 9.82 14.65 -5.79
N THR A 217 9.08 15.26 -4.87
CA THR A 217 7.63 15.46 -4.94
C THR A 217 7.28 16.70 -5.74
N ILE A 218 7.82 17.88 -5.39
CA ILE A 218 7.46 19.16 -6.00
C ILE A 218 8.01 19.32 -7.41
N PHE A 219 9.06 18.58 -7.78
CA PHE A 219 9.60 18.52 -9.15
C PHE A 219 9.20 17.25 -9.91
N LEU A 220 8.26 16.47 -9.37
CA LEU A 220 7.70 15.27 -10.02
C LEU A 220 8.74 14.21 -10.42
N GLN A 221 9.88 14.15 -9.73
CA GLN A 221 10.91 13.14 -9.96
C GLN A 221 10.41 11.75 -9.54
N ASN A 222 9.67 11.68 -8.44
CA ASN A 222 8.94 10.46 -8.07
C ASN A 222 7.64 10.36 -8.88
N LYS A 223 7.57 9.36 -9.76
CA LYS A 223 6.41 9.14 -10.64
C LYS A 223 5.17 8.62 -9.92
N SER A 224 5.30 8.05 -8.71
CA SER A 224 4.15 7.55 -7.95
C SER A 224 3.33 8.69 -7.35
N ALA A 225 2.09 8.86 -7.81
CA ALA A 225 1.16 9.82 -7.22
C ALA A 225 0.88 9.49 -5.75
N THR A 226 0.73 8.20 -5.43
CA THR A 226 0.52 7.72 -4.05
C THR A 226 1.71 8.07 -3.15
N THR A 227 2.96 7.94 -3.63
CA THR A 227 4.11 8.37 -2.83
C THR A 227 4.13 9.88 -2.62
N ARG A 228 3.85 10.67 -3.66
CA ARG A 228 3.78 12.13 -3.54
C ARG A 228 2.68 12.58 -2.58
N LYS A 229 1.52 11.92 -2.61
CA LYS A 229 0.44 12.11 -1.64
C LYS A 229 0.94 11.84 -0.21
N ALA A 230 1.64 10.73 0.03
CA ALA A 230 2.18 10.43 1.36
C ALA A 230 3.19 11.49 1.83
N VAL A 231 4.04 12.01 0.94
CA VAL A 231 5.00 13.08 1.29
C VAL A 231 4.26 14.36 1.66
N PHE A 232 3.18 14.69 0.93
CA PHE A 232 2.35 15.81 1.29
C PHE A 232 1.70 15.62 2.67
N GLU A 233 1.04 14.48 2.90
CA GLU A 233 0.28 14.18 4.12
C GLU A 233 1.11 14.02 5.40
N GLN A 234 2.39 13.64 5.28
CA GLN A 234 3.20 13.23 6.43
C GLN A 234 4.42 14.13 6.67
N ILE A 235 4.77 14.97 5.69
CA ILE A 235 5.95 15.84 5.76
C ILE A 235 5.53 17.28 5.46
N ILE A 236 5.02 17.55 4.25
CA ILE A 236 4.75 18.94 3.83
C ILE A 236 3.63 19.57 4.69
N SER A 237 2.60 18.81 5.08
CA SER A 237 1.50 19.32 5.92
C SER A 237 1.93 19.79 7.30
N GLU A 238 3.09 19.32 7.79
CA GLU A 238 3.60 19.62 9.13
C GLU A 238 4.59 20.81 9.14
N LEU A 239 4.92 21.35 7.98
CA LEU A 239 5.85 22.47 7.84
C LEU A 239 5.22 23.80 8.28
N ASP A 240 6.07 24.74 8.70
CA ASP A 240 5.61 26.07 9.06
C ASP A 240 5.27 26.95 7.82
N GLU A 241 4.57 28.05 8.06
CA GLU A 241 4.13 28.98 6.99
C GLU A 241 5.29 29.46 6.11
N ARG A 242 6.48 29.70 6.68
CA ARG A 242 7.65 30.18 5.93
C ARG A 242 8.21 29.10 5.02
N GLU A 243 8.27 27.87 5.52
CA GLU A 243 8.69 26.69 4.77
C GLU A 243 7.73 26.37 3.63
N LEU A 244 6.41 26.40 3.90
CA LEU A 244 5.36 26.24 2.88
C LEU A 244 5.47 27.31 1.78
N GLN A 245 5.65 28.58 2.15
CA GLN A 245 5.84 29.67 1.19
C GLN A 245 7.13 29.48 0.37
N SER A 246 8.21 28.98 0.99
CA SER A 246 9.45 28.63 0.31
C SER A 246 9.24 27.55 -0.75
N ILE A 247 8.46 26.51 -0.42
CA ILE A 247 8.09 25.44 -1.36
C ILE A 247 7.31 26.00 -2.56
N LEU A 248 6.25 26.79 -2.33
CA LEU A 248 5.47 27.40 -3.41
C LEU A 248 6.36 28.25 -4.33
N ASN A 249 7.27 29.05 -3.76
CA ASN A 249 8.23 29.84 -4.53
C ASN A 249 9.20 28.98 -5.36
N ARG A 250 9.58 27.78 -4.89
CA ARG A 250 10.38 26.83 -5.68
C ARG A 250 9.59 26.24 -6.84
N MET A 251 8.33 25.89 -6.62
CA MET A 251 7.43 25.39 -7.66
C MET A 251 7.21 26.43 -8.78
N GLU A 252 6.95 27.69 -8.43
CA GLU A 252 6.78 28.76 -9.42
C GLU A 252 8.08 29.07 -10.19
N ARG A 253 9.23 29.07 -9.50
CA ARG A 253 10.54 29.21 -10.15
C ARG A 253 10.83 28.06 -11.12
N TYR A 254 10.43 26.84 -10.81
CA TYR A 254 10.56 25.71 -11.72
C TYR A 254 9.64 25.88 -12.94
N LYS A 255 8.35 26.13 -12.70
CA LYS A 255 7.33 26.36 -13.74
C LYS A 255 7.70 27.46 -14.74
N SER A 256 8.26 28.58 -14.25
CA SER A 256 8.69 29.70 -15.09
C SER A 256 9.93 29.39 -15.94
N ARG A 257 10.76 28.42 -15.53
CA ARG A 257 11.95 27.99 -16.28
C ARG A 257 11.66 26.87 -17.27
N SER A 258 10.68 26.01 -16.99
CA SER A 258 10.25 24.97 -17.91
C SER A 258 9.57 25.57 -19.15
N THR A 259 9.71 24.91 -20.31
CA THR A 259 9.13 25.37 -21.57
C THR A 259 8.45 24.24 -22.33
N GLY A 260 7.54 24.60 -23.24
CA GLY A 260 6.81 23.66 -24.10
C GLY A 260 6.12 22.52 -23.31
N LEU A 261 6.24 21.30 -23.83
CA LEU A 261 5.58 20.11 -23.27
C LEU A 261 6.00 19.78 -21.82
N GLU A 262 7.21 20.17 -21.41
CA GLU A 262 7.65 19.96 -20.04
C GLU A 262 6.81 20.81 -19.07
N LYS A 263 6.63 22.08 -19.42
CA LYS A 263 5.81 23.02 -18.64
C LYS A 263 4.37 22.53 -18.55
N ASP A 264 3.76 22.17 -19.68
CA ASP A 264 2.37 21.70 -19.72
C ASP A 264 2.16 20.45 -18.85
N ARG A 265 3.12 19.50 -18.90
CA ARG A 265 3.08 18.30 -18.05
C ARG A 265 3.28 18.62 -16.59
N TYR A 266 4.20 19.52 -16.27
CA TYR A 266 4.45 19.95 -14.90
C TYR A 266 3.20 20.59 -14.32
N GLU A 267 2.66 21.63 -14.97
CA GLU A 267 1.48 22.35 -14.52
C GLU A 267 0.29 21.42 -14.32
N LYS A 268 0.03 20.51 -15.27
CA LYS A 268 -1.06 19.54 -15.13
C LYS A 268 -0.89 18.62 -13.92
N ASN A 269 0.31 18.10 -13.70
CA ASN A 269 0.56 17.05 -12.71
C ASN A 269 0.90 17.59 -11.31
N SER A 270 1.31 18.85 -11.18
CA SER A 270 1.62 19.51 -9.90
C SER A 270 0.47 20.36 -9.36
N LYS A 271 -0.56 20.66 -10.18
CA LYS A 271 -1.69 21.53 -9.81
C LYS A 271 -2.32 21.17 -8.47
N GLU A 272 -2.71 19.90 -8.28
CA GLU A 272 -3.37 19.45 -7.05
C GLU A 272 -2.48 19.67 -5.82
N LEU A 273 -1.22 19.26 -5.90
CA LEU A 273 -0.25 19.48 -4.83
C LEU A 273 -0.07 20.98 -4.52
N TYR A 274 0.05 21.82 -5.54
CA TYR A 274 0.20 23.26 -5.37
C TYR A 274 -0.98 23.88 -4.62
N GLU A 275 -2.21 23.57 -5.04
CA GLU A 275 -3.43 24.09 -4.39
C GLU A 275 -3.56 23.56 -2.95
N ASN A 276 -3.19 22.29 -2.71
CA ASN A 276 -3.21 21.72 -1.37
C ASN A 276 -2.20 22.40 -0.44
N ILE A 277 -0.97 22.68 -0.90
CA ILE A 277 0.03 23.43 -0.12
C ILE A 277 -0.46 24.85 0.16
N LYS A 278 -1.05 25.50 -0.83
CA LYS A 278 -1.59 26.86 -0.69
C LYS A 278 -2.76 26.92 0.31
N ALA A 279 -3.56 25.86 0.42
CA ALA A 279 -4.66 25.79 1.38
C ALA A 279 -4.21 25.61 2.85
N LEU A 280 -2.93 25.33 3.10
CA LEU A 280 -2.34 25.25 4.44
C LEU A 280 -1.84 26.61 4.97
N LEU A 281 -1.80 27.63 4.13
CA LEU A 281 -1.47 29.02 4.47
C LEU A 281 -2.74 29.79 4.86
#